data_AF-A0A2E7VAV8-F1
#
_entry.id   AF-A0A2E7VAV8-F1
#
_cell.length_a   1.000
_cell.length_b   1.000
_cell.length_c   1.000
_cell.angle_alpha   90.00
_cell.angle_beta   90.00
_cell.angle_gamma   90.00
#
_symmetry.space_group_name_H-M   'P 1'
#
loop_
_entity.id
_entity.type
_entity.pdbx_description
1 polymer ?
#
loop_
_entity_poly.entity_id
_entity_poly.type
_entity_poly.pdbx_seq_one_letter_code
_entity_poly.pdbx_strand_id
1 'polypeptide(L)'
;MKRGGPLRRNTPLKRKKPLNWASARRKAELSARKNVREEVLERDAYKCVAKHLVPDVECWGPLDVDEIIGRGRGGDWLDPDNCQVLCRAHHDWKHLNPADATSLGLTARLKPKRGLFDP
;
A
#
# COMPACT_ATOMS: atom_id res chain seq x y z
N MET A 1 19.28 22.81 -14.67
CA MET A 1 20.09 21.57 -14.69
C MET A 1 20.25 21.11 -16.14
N LYS A 2 21.48 20.97 -16.65
CA LYS A 2 21.72 20.39 -17.99
C LYS A 2 21.53 18.87 -17.89
N ARG A 3 20.60 18.29 -18.66
CA ARG A 3 20.43 16.83 -18.74
C ARG A 3 21.62 16.27 -19.53
N GLY A 4 22.37 15.33 -18.94
CA GLY A 4 23.46 14.65 -19.64
C GLY A 4 22.93 13.91 -20.87
N GLY A 5 23.72 13.90 -21.95
CA GLY A 5 23.38 13.19 -23.18
C GLY A 5 23.18 11.68 -22.95
N PRO A 6 22.57 10.97 -23.92
CA PRO A 6 22.26 9.55 -23.78
C PRO A 6 23.54 8.74 -23.50
N LEU A 7 23.44 7.81 -22.53
CA LEU A 7 24.53 6.91 -22.16
C LEU A 7 24.92 6.06 -23.37
N ARG A 8 26.09 6.33 -23.97
CA ARG A 8 26.70 5.46 -24.98
C ARG A 8 27.27 4.24 -24.27
N ARG A 9 26.66 3.06 -24.45
CA ARG A 9 27.17 1.78 -23.92
C ARG A 9 27.58 0.87 -25.06
N ASN A 10 28.84 0.44 -25.03
CA ASN A 10 29.43 -0.48 -26.02
C ASN A 10 29.31 -1.96 -25.62
N THR A 11 28.76 -2.28 -24.43
CA THR A 11 28.65 -3.65 -23.94
C THR A 11 27.29 -3.94 -23.32
N PRO A 12 26.72 -5.14 -23.57
CA PRO A 12 25.50 -5.59 -22.90
C PRO A 12 25.70 -5.67 -21.39
N LEU A 13 24.66 -5.31 -20.62
CA LEU A 13 24.64 -5.46 -19.17
C LEU A 13 24.72 -6.95 -18.80
N LYS A 14 25.93 -7.43 -18.46
CA LYS A 14 26.12 -8.76 -17.89
C LYS A 14 25.80 -8.73 -16.40
N ARG A 15 24.69 -9.36 -16.01
CA ARG A 15 24.30 -9.50 -14.60
C ARG A 15 25.20 -10.52 -13.90
N LYS A 16 25.97 -10.09 -12.90
CA LYS A 16 26.90 -10.97 -12.14
C LYS A 16 26.24 -11.75 -11.00
N LYS A 17 25.09 -11.28 -10.49
CA LYS A 17 24.39 -11.87 -9.34
C LYS A 17 22.87 -11.86 -9.56
N PRO A 18 22.10 -12.79 -8.97
CA PRO A 18 20.65 -12.70 -8.93
C PRO A 18 20.17 -11.34 -8.41
N LEU A 19 19.00 -10.89 -8.87
CA LEU A 19 18.38 -9.69 -8.32
C LEU A 19 18.05 -9.97 -6.85
N ASN A 20 18.41 -9.05 -5.96
CA ASN A 20 17.97 -9.13 -4.58
C ASN A 20 16.44 -9.06 -4.54
N TRP A 21 15.81 -9.95 -3.77
CA TRP A 21 14.35 -10.01 -3.63
C TRP A 21 13.75 -8.73 -3.00
N ALA A 22 14.55 -7.99 -2.22
CA ALA A 22 14.17 -6.70 -1.65
C ALA A 22 15.36 -5.72 -1.67
N SER A 23 15.04 -4.43 -1.86
CA SER A 23 16.01 -3.33 -1.79
C SER A 23 16.46 -3.07 -0.35
N ALA A 24 17.62 -2.43 -0.18
CA ALA A 24 18.12 -2.03 1.14
C ALA A 24 17.14 -1.11 1.87
N ARG A 25 16.53 -0.17 1.14
CA ARG A 25 15.48 0.72 1.66
C ARG A 25 14.31 -0.07 2.25
N ARG A 26 13.79 -1.04 1.49
CA ARG A 26 12.66 -1.87 1.95
C ARG A 26 12.98 -2.65 3.22
N LYS A 27 14.21 -3.15 3.36
CA LYS A 27 14.66 -3.85 4.56
C LYS A 27 14.75 -2.92 5.78
N ALA A 28 15.27 -1.70 5.59
CA ALA A 28 15.38 -0.70 6.64
C ALA A 28 14.01 -0.27 7.20
N GLU A 29 12.98 -0.25 6.35
CA GLU A 29 11.61 0.12 6.74
C GLU A 29 10.87 -0.97 7.55
N LEU A 30 11.36 -2.22 7.59
CA LEU A 30 10.62 -3.34 8.21
C LEU A 30 10.37 -3.15 9.71
N SER A 31 11.31 -2.55 10.44
CA SER A 31 11.14 -2.27 11.86
C SER A 31 10.03 -1.24 12.09
N ALA A 32 10.05 -0.15 11.33
CA ALA A 32 9.00 0.86 11.39
C ALA A 32 7.63 0.26 11.00
N ARG A 33 7.60 -0.58 9.97
CA ARG A 33 6.39 -1.28 9.56
C ARG A 33 5.82 -2.17 10.65
N LYS A 34 6.66 -2.83 11.45
CA LYS A 34 6.20 -3.66 12.57
C LYS A 34 5.44 -2.81 13.59
N ASN A 35 5.98 -1.65 13.95
CA ASN A 35 5.32 -0.73 14.88
C ASN A 35 3.97 -0.25 14.32
N VAL A 36 3.92 0.15 13.05
CA VAL A 36 2.66 0.55 12.38
C VAL A 36 1.65 -0.60 12.36
N ARG A 37 2.10 -1.84 12.17
CA ARG A 37 1.21 -3.01 12.21
C ARG A 37 0.60 -3.18 13.60
N GLU A 38 1.40 -3.08 14.66
CA GLU A 38 0.92 -3.20 16.04
C GLU A 38 -0.05 -2.06 16.39
N GLU A 39 0.32 -0.82 16.09
CA GLU A 39 -0.52 0.37 16.31
C GLU A 39 -1.89 0.26 15.64
N VAL A 40 -1.93 -0.13 14.36
CA VAL A 40 -3.19 -0.24 13.61
C VAL A 40 -4.05 -1.41 14.10
N LEU A 41 -3.43 -2.54 14.49
CA LEU A 41 -4.15 -3.65 15.10
C LEU A 41 -4.77 -3.25 16.45
N GLU A 42 -4.05 -2.51 17.28
CA GLU A 42 -4.56 -2.02 18.56
C GLU A 42 -5.67 -0.99 18.37
N ARG A 43 -5.47 -0.01 17.48
CA ARG A 43 -6.47 1.01 17.12
C ARG A 43 -7.79 0.39 16.68
N ASP A 44 -7.72 -0.64 15.85
CA ASP A 44 -8.91 -1.32 15.30
C ASP A 44 -9.37 -2.48 16.21
N ALA A 45 -8.86 -2.55 17.45
CA ALA A 45 -9.20 -3.54 18.47
C ALA A 45 -9.12 -5.00 17.99
N TYR A 46 -8.12 -5.28 17.14
CA TYR A 46 -7.90 -6.58 16.51
C TYR A 46 -9.14 -7.11 15.76
N LYS A 47 -9.89 -6.22 15.11
CA LYS A 47 -11.09 -6.56 14.35
C LYS A 47 -11.02 -6.03 12.91
N CYS A 48 -11.64 -6.77 12.00
CA CYS A 48 -11.81 -6.33 10.62
C CYS A 48 -12.74 -5.10 10.57
N VAL A 49 -12.25 -3.98 10.05
CA VAL A 49 -13.04 -2.74 9.94
C VAL A 49 -14.16 -2.85 8.91
N ALA A 50 -13.95 -3.66 7.86
CA ALA A 50 -14.91 -3.81 6.76
C ALA A 50 -16.13 -4.69 7.10
N LYS A 51 -16.15 -5.36 8.25
CA LYS A 51 -17.27 -6.24 8.67
C LYS A 51 -18.62 -5.53 8.61
N HIS A 52 -18.67 -4.27 9.03
CA HIS A 52 -19.91 -3.49 9.06
C HIS A 52 -20.17 -2.72 7.75
N LEU A 53 -19.15 -2.56 6.91
CA LEU A 53 -19.24 -1.86 5.63
C LEU A 53 -19.71 -2.81 4.51
N VAL A 54 -19.37 -4.09 4.63
CA VAL A 54 -19.71 -5.14 3.67
C VAL A 54 -20.31 -6.32 4.44
N PRO A 55 -21.54 -6.19 4.96
CA PRO A 55 -22.16 -7.20 5.83
C PRO A 55 -22.47 -8.51 5.09
N ASP A 56 -22.62 -8.45 3.76
CA ASP A 56 -22.90 -9.63 2.93
C ASP A 56 -21.67 -10.55 2.76
N VAL A 57 -20.49 -10.10 3.19
CA VAL A 57 -19.27 -10.91 3.21
C VAL A 57 -18.95 -11.32 4.63
N GLU A 58 -19.04 -12.62 4.90
CA GLU A 58 -18.67 -13.19 6.18
C GLU A 58 -17.14 -13.06 6.42
N CYS A 59 -16.76 -12.62 7.62
CA CYS A 59 -15.35 -12.54 8.00
C CYS A 59 -14.72 -13.94 8.10
N TRP A 60 -13.61 -14.16 7.41
CA TRP A 60 -12.77 -15.34 7.59
C TRP A 60 -11.30 -15.06 7.32
N GLY A 61 -10.44 -15.95 7.82
CA GLY A 61 -9.00 -15.90 7.61
C GLY A 61 -8.25 -14.91 8.52
N PRO A 62 -6.92 -14.81 8.35
CA PRO A 62 -6.08 -13.96 9.19
C PRO A 62 -6.35 -12.46 8.97
N LEU A 63 -5.99 -11.65 9.97
CA LEU A 63 -6.01 -10.19 9.88
C LEU A 63 -4.70 -9.66 9.28
N ASP A 64 -4.85 -8.80 8.29
CA ASP A 64 -3.80 -8.06 7.63
C ASP A 64 -4.01 -6.54 7.83
N VAL A 65 -2.89 -5.82 7.97
CA VAL A 65 -2.89 -4.36 7.94
C VAL A 65 -2.69 -3.93 6.51
N ASP A 66 -3.78 -3.50 5.88
CA ASP A 66 -3.87 -3.15 4.47
C ASP A 66 -3.86 -1.62 4.26
N GLU A 67 -3.46 -1.19 3.06
CA GLU A 67 -3.26 0.22 2.70
C GLU A 67 -4.54 0.79 2.05
N ILE A 68 -5.11 1.90 2.55
CA ILE A 68 -6.24 2.60 1.92
C ILE A 68 -5.80 3.18 0.56
N ILE A 69 -4.70 3.92 0.54
CA ILE A 69 -4.01 4.35 -0.67
C ILE A 69 -2.84 3.40 -0.87
N GLY A 70 -2.92 2.53 -1.88
CA GLY A 70 -1.85 1.59 -2.16
C GLY A 70 -0.54 2.28 -2.57
N ARG A 71 0.60 1.65 -2.24
CA ARG A 71 1.95 2.18 -2.53
C ARG A 71 2.19 2.60 -3.98
N GLY A 72 1.66 1.84 -4.95
CA GLY A 72 1.77 2.17 -6.38
C GLY A 72 1.04 3.45 -6.78
N ARG A 73 0.16 3.97 -5.92
CA ARG A 73 -0.59 5.22 -6.08
C ARG A 73 -0.03 6.35 -5.19
N GLY A 74 1.15 6.16 -4.62
CA GLY A 74 1.83 7.15 -3.78
C GLY A 74 1.42 7.13 -2.31
N GLY A 75 0.68 6.13 -1.85
CA GLY A 75 0.37 5.99 -0.42
C GLY A 75 1.58 5.52 0.38
N ASP A 76 1.69 6.02 1.61
CA ASP A 76 2.72 5.61 2.56
C ASP A 76 2.22 4.43 3.40
N TRP A 77 2.95 3.32 3.37
CA TRP A 77 2.65 2.10 4.15
C TRP A 77 3.20 2.15 5.58
N LEU A 78 3.96 3.20 5.91
CA LEU A 78 4.42 3.52 7.26
C LEU A 78 3.54 4.57 7.94
N ASP A 79 2.52 5.06 7.25
CA ASP A 79 1.51 5.96 7.82
C ASP A 79 0.35 5.11 8.39
N PRO A 80 0.14 5.11 9.73
CA PRO A 80 -0.97 4.39 10.35
C PRO A 80 -2.34 4.86 9.86
N ASP A 81 -2.51 6.13 9.51
CA ASP A 81 -3.78 6.68 9.02
C ASP A 81 -4.13 6.21 7.61
N ASN A 82 -3.12 5.83 6.83
CA ASN A 82 -3.29 5.18 5.53
C ASN A 82 -3.46 3.65 5.66
N CYS A 83 -3.41 3.10 6.86
CA CYS A 83 -3.51 1.67 7.11
C CYS A 83 -4.83 1.31 7.82
N GLN A 84 -5.34 0.10 7.59
CA GLN A 84 -6.57 -0.41 8.19
C GLN A 84 -6.49 -1.94 8.39
N VAL A 85 -7.19 -2.48 9.38
CA VAL A 85 -7.25 -3.93 9.59
C VAL A 85 -8.35 -4.57 8.75
N LEU A 86 -7.98 -5.49 7.86
CA LEU A 86 -8.91 -6.33 7.10
C LEU A 86 -8.64 -7.82 7.35
N CYS A 87 -9.69 -8.63 7.42
CA CYS A 87 -9.52 -10.08 7.30
C CYS A 87 -9.26 -10.47 5.83
N ARG A 88 -8.81 -11.70 5.60
CA ARG A 88 -8.58 -12.22 4.23
C ARG A 88 -9.82 -12.05 3.34
N ALA A 89 -11.01 -12.37 3.84
CA ALA A 89 -12.26 -12.26 3.09
C ALA A 89 -12.50 -10.84 2.56
N HIS A 90 -12.45 -9.84 3.43
CA HIS A 90 -12.68 -8.45 3.07
C HIS A 90 -11.52 -7.84 2.28
N HIS A 91 -10.30 -8.30 2.52
CA HIS A 91 -9.15 -7.93 1.69
C HIS A 91 -9.33 -8.40 0.24
N ASP A 92 -9.77 -9.64 0.03
CA ASP A 92 -10.01 -10.18 -1.31
C ASP A 92 -11.23 -9.49 -1.96
N TRP A 93 -12.31 -9.27 -1.20
CA TRP A 93 -13.46 -8.50 -1.66
C TRP A 93 -13.07 -7.09 -2.14
N LYS A 94 -12.18 -6.40 -1.40
CA LYS A 94 -11.66 -5.08 -1.77
C LYS A 94 -10.96 -5.09 -3.13
N HIS A 95 -10.15 -6.11 -3.42
CA HIS A 95 -9.45 -6.23 -4.70
C HIS A 95 -10.41 -6.57 -5.86
N LEU A 96 -11.46 -7.34 -5.60
CA LEU A 96 -12.44 -7.75 -6.59
C LEU A 96 -13.49 -6.67 -6.90
N ASN A 97 -13.77 -5.76 -5.94
CA ASN A 97 -14.82 -4.73 -6.06
C ASN A 97 -14.24 -3.31 -5.89
N PRO A 98 -13.33 -2.87 -6.79
CA PRO A 98 -12.56 -1.63 -6.59
C PRO A 98 -13.42 -0.36 -6.59
N ALA A 99 -14.53 -0.34 -7.31
CA ALA A 99 -15.46 0.79 -7.34
C ALA A 99 -16.17 0.93 -5.97
N ASP A 100 -16.76 -0.16 -5.49
CA ASP A 100 -17.46 -0.18 -4.19
C ASP A 100 -16.50 0.05 -3.03
N ALA A 101 -15.31 -0.56 -3.08
CA ALA A 101 -14.26 -0.32 -2.10
C ALA A 101 -13.83 1.16 -2.06
N THR A 102 -13.87 1.87 -3.20
CA THR A 102 -13.61 3.31 -3.24
C THR A 102 -14.76 4.09 -2.59
N SER A 103 -16.01 3.75 -2.92
CA SER A 103 -17.21 4.38 -2.36
C SER A 103 -17.31 4.20 -0.83
N LEU A 104 -16.87 3.05 -0.32
CA LEU A 104 -16.84 2.73 1.11
C LEU A 104 -15.59 3.27 1.84
N GLY A 105 -14.66 3.92 1.13
CA GLY A 105 -13.42 4.44 1.72
C GLY A 105 -12.37 3.37 2.05
N LEU A 106 -12.59 2.11 1.69
CA LEU A 106 -11.62 1.02 1.83
C LEU A 106 -10.43 1.17 0.85
N THR A 107 -10.62 1.91 -0.24
CA THR A 107 -9.58 2.30 -1.20
C THR A 107 -9.66 3.78 -1.52
N ALA A 108 -8.52 4.44 -1.66
CA ALA A 108 -8.48 5.83 -2.14
C ALA A 108 -7.38 6.08 -3.17
N ARG A 109 -7.35 7.31 -3.67
CA ARG A 109 -6.26 7.86 -4.48
C ARG A 109 -5.68 9.07 -3.74
N LEU A 110 -4.38 9.27 -3.90
CA LEU A 110 -3.72 10.47 -3.39
C LEU A 110 -4.39 11.71 -4.02
N LYS A 111 -4.85 12.66 -3.19
CA LYS A 111 -5.33 13.94 -3.71
C LYS A 111 -4.14 14.67 -4.36
N PRO A 112 -4.30 15.25 -5.56
CA PRO A 112 -3.26 16.10 -6.12
C PRO A 112 -2.99 17.25 -5.13
N LYS A 113 -1.70 17.59 -4.94
CA LYS A 113 -1.35 18.78 -4.16
C LYS A 113 -2.01 19.99 -4.84
N ARG A 114 -2.79 20.76 -4.08
CA ARG A 114 -3.37 22.04 -4.56
C ARG A 114 -2.27 22.87 -5.22
N GLY A 115 -2.50 23.35 -6.45
CA GLY A 115 -1.56 24.19 -7.21
C GLY A 115 -0.95 23.58 -8.48
N LEU A 116 -1.38 22.40 -8.93
CA LEU A 116 -0.91 21.80 -10.20
C LEU A 116 -1.89 21.99 -11.39
N PHE A 117 -3.06 22.58 -11.15
CA PHE A 117 -4.10 22.84 -12.15
C PHE A 117 -4.96 24.08 -11.79
N ASP A 118 -4.33 25.14 -11.28
CA ASP A 118 -4.98 26.46 -11.31
C ASP A 118 -4.69 27.08 -12.69
N PRO A 119 -5.71 27.52 -13.46
CA PRO A 119 -5.54 28.10 -14.79
C PRO A 119 -4.78 29.43 -14.76
#